data_AF-A0A2N1XN51-F1
#
_entry.id   AF-A0A2N1XN51-F1
#
_cell.length_a   1.000
_cell.length_b   1.000
_cell.length_c   1.000
_cell.angle_alpha   90.00
_cell.angle_beta   90.00
_cell.angle_gamma   90.00
#
_symmetry.space_group_name_H-M   'P 1'
#
loop_
_entity.id
_entity.type
_entity.pdbx_description
1 polymer ?
#
loop_
_entity_poly.entity_id
_entity_poly.type
_entity_poly.pdbx_seq_one_letter_code
_entity_poly.pdbx_strand_id
1 'polypeptide(L)'
;MARCNSCSAPLLANTNRCRYCGVRNDVDLTGKFDYALYNDASNRICPHCDEALQTISLDPQKEFLIERCGSCYGLFFDPDEIERFLESSVAATFTINRKHLVNINADRFQAQQKTKYIKCPVCQNFMSRINFGHRSGVIIDRCPAHGIWLDSGEITHLMEWKRAGGQLLQARRHSQKKKKQSRANIDFSTYENNYALDNTKQDLLISVTALIKQLFG
;
A
#
# COMPACT_ATOMS: atom_id res chain seq x y z
N MET A 1 1.74 14.93 -15.05
CA MET A 1 3.12 14.77 -14.54
C MET A 1 3.52 16.05 -13.85
N ALA A 2 4.03 15.96 -12.62
CA ALA A 2 4.55 17.12 -11.90
C ALA A 2 5.77 17.71 -12.62
N ARG A 3 6.03 19.01 -12.40
CA ARG A 3 7.20 19.73 -12.92
C ARG A 3 8.13 20.08 -11.78
N CYS A 4 9.43 20.14 -12.07
CA CYS A 4 10.40 20.60 -11.09
C CYS A 4 10.19 22.08 -10.76
N ASN A 5 10.18 22.44 -9.49
CA ASN A 5 10.02 23.82 -9.02
C ASN A 5 11.23 24.72 -9.36
N SER A 6 12.40 24.12 -9.64
CA SER A 6 13.63 24.84 -9.93
C SER A 6 13.87 25.02 -11.44
N CYS A 7 13.67 23.98 -12.24
CA CYS A 7 14.02 24.02 -13.68
C CYS A 7 12.84 23.71 -14.62
N SER A 8 11.62 23.55 -14.09
CA SER A 8 10.38 23.27 -14.84
C SER A 8 10.36 21.98 -15.67
N ALA A 9 11.42 21.18 -15.62
CA ALA A 9 11.50 19.90 -16.32
C ALA A 9 10.49 18.88 -15.74
N PRO A 10 9.98 17.94 -16.57
CA PRO A 10 9.05 16.92 -16.10
C PRO A 10 9.72 16.01 -15.06
N LEU A 11 9.04 15.80 -13.93
CA LEU A 11 9.46 14.83 -12.92
C LEU A 11 9.02 13.42 -13.32
N LEU A 12 9.94 12.48 -13.14
CA LEU A 12 9.63 11.06 -13.29
C LEU A 12 8.70 10.62 -12.15
N ALA A 13 7.92 9.59 -12.43
CA ALA A 13 7.06 8.98 -11.45
C ALA A 13 7.88 8.36 -10.29
N ASN A 14 7.35 8.42 -9.06
CA ASN A 14 7.96 7.89 -7.83
C ASN A 14 9.34 8.47 -7.46
N THR A 15 9.70 9.65 -7.95
CA THR A 15 10.92 10.35 -7.48
C THR A 15 10.62 11.82 -7.26
N ASN A 16 11.19 12.36 -6.17
CA ASN A 16 11.25 13.80 -5.95
C ASN A 16 12.49 14.45 -6.58
N ARG A 17 13.49 13.66 -6.94
CA ARG A 17 14.74 14.20 -7.48
C ARG A 17 14.61 14.42 -8.99
N CYS A 18 14.80 15.66 -9.41
CA CYS A 18 14.82 16.01 -10.82
C CYS A 18 16.05 15.41 -11.50
N ARG A 19 15.86 14.64 -12.58
CA ARG A 19 16.97 14.04 -13.34
C ARG A 19 17.82 15.05 -14.12
N TYR A 20 17.33 16.29 -14.25
CA TYR A 20 17.96 17.34 -15.03
C TYR A 20 18.81 18.27 -14.15
N CYS A 21 18.21 18.90 -13.14
CA CYS A 21 18.92 19.81 -12.24
C CYS A 21 19.34 19.20 -10.90
N GLY A 22 18.90 17.98 -10.58
CA GLY A 22 19.26 17.28 -9.34
C GLY A 22 18.51 17.73 -8.08
N VAL A 23 17.71 18.81 -8.14
CA VAL A 23 16.92 19.33 -7.02
C VAL A 23 15.87 18.32 -6.57
N ARG A 24 15.69 18.19 -5.25
CA ARG A 24 14.57 17.48 -4.64
C ARG A 24 13.35 18.40 -4.59
N ASN A 25 12.22 17.89 -5.06
CA ASN A 25 10.96 18.60 -5.13
C ASN A 25 10.04 18.06 -4.04
N ASP A 26 9.48 18.95 -3.24
CA ASP A 26 8.54 18.55 -2.20
C ASP A 26 7.25 17.98 -2.81
N VAL A 27 6.53 17.22 -2.00
CA VAL A 27 5.24 16.63 -2.39
C VAL A 27 4.14 17.66 -2.17
N ASP A 28 3.28 17.83 -3.17
CA ASP A 28 2.00 18.50 -2.98
C ASP A 28 1.00 17.53 -2.31
N LEU A 29 0.83 17.66 -0.99
CA LEU A 29 -0.03 16.79 -0.18
C LEU A 29 -1.52 17.16 -0.23
N THR A 30 -1.85 18.36 -0.71
CA THR A 30 -3.17 18.98 -0.54
C THR A 30 -3.71 19.60 -1.84
N GLY A 31 -2.97 19.54 -2.95
CA GLY A 31 -3.33 20.19 -4.23
C GLY A 31 -3.09 21.71 -4.24
N LYS A 32 -2.67 22.24 -3.10
CA LYS A 32 -2.27 23.61 -2.76
C LYS A 32 -1.32 23.39 -1.61
N PHE A 33 -0.07 23.81 -1.66
CA PHE A 33 1.00 23.49 -0.69
C PHE A 33 0.76 23.97 0.77
N ASP A 34 -0.48 24.16 1.20
CA ASP A 34 -0.89 24.68 2.50
C ASP A 34 -0.88 23.56 3.57
N TYR A 35 0.30 23.00 3.85
CA TYR A 35 0.55 22.41 5.17
C TYR A 35 1.15 23.49 6.07
N ALA A 36 0.79 23.47 7.36
CA ALA A 36 1.40 24.35 8.34
C ALA A 36 2.46 23.60 9.15
N LEU A 37 3.65 24.18 9.34
CA LEU A 37 4.60 23.64 10.31
C LEU A 37 4.02 23.81 11.71
N TYR A 38 3.86 22.68 12.42
CA TYR A 38 3.42 22.65 13.81
C TYR A 38 4.63 22.64 14.75
N ASN A 39 5.64 21.85 14.41
CA ASN A 39 6.90 21.76 15.14
C ASN A 39 8.06 21.56 14.16
N ASP A 40 9.16 22.29 14.36
CA ASP A 40 10.34 22.22 13.51
C ASP A 40 11.24 21.01 13.84
N ALA A 41 11.14 20.46 15.05
CA ALA A 41 11.90 19.29 15.48
C ALA A 41 11.08 18.35 16.38
N SER A 42 10.69 17.21 15.81
CA SER A 42 10.11 16.05 16.50
C SER A 42 11.21 15.19 17.16
N ASN A 43 10.82 14.40 18.16
CA ASN A 43 11.68 13.37 18.75
C ASN A 43 11.91 12.16 17.82
N ARG A 44 11.24 12.12 16.67
CA ARG A 44 11.33 11.06 15.67
C ARG A 44 12.42 11.38 14.65
N ILE A 45 13.18 10.35 14.25
CA ILE A 45 14.32 10.50 13.34
C ILE A 45 13.98 9.95 11.95
N CYS A 46 14.36 10.68 10.91
CA CYS A 46 14.26 10.25 9.53
C CYS A 46 15.20 9.07 9.27
N PRO A 47 14.70 7.90 8.82
CA PRO A 47 15.52 6.72 8.61
C PRO A 47 16.38 6.76 7.33
N HIS A 48 16.26 7.81 6.52
CA HIS A 48 17.10 8.04 5.35
C HIS A 48 18.18 9.10 5.57
N CYS A 49 17.90 10.12 6.39
CA CYS A 49 18.76 11.27 6.61
C CYS A 49 19.42 11.27 7.98
N ASP A 50 18.93 10.48 8.93
CA ASP A 50 19.35 10.50 10.33
C ASP A 50 19.21 11.88 11.00
N GLU A 51 18.22 12.66 10.54
CA GLU A 51 17.86 14.00 11.03
C GLU A 51 16.49 13.98 11.73
N ALA A 52 16.24 14.92 12.64
CA ALA A 52 14.93 15.09 13.26
C ALA A 52 13.85 15.37 12.20
N LEU A 53 12.68 14.76 12.37
CA LEU A 53 11.50 15.03 11.55
C LEU A 53 10.84 16.36 11.98
N GLN A 54 10.09 16.96 11.07
CA GLN A 54 9.22 18.10 11.32
C GLN A 54 7.79 17.59 11.48
N THR A 55 7.06 18.13 12.45
CA THR A 55 5.62 17.87 12.56
C THR A 55 4.87 18.90 11.72
N ILE A 56 4.10 18.43 10.74
CA ILE A 56 3.28 19.28 9.86
C ILE A 56 1.79 18.99 10.09
N SER A 57 0.97 20.03 9.98
CA SER A 57 -0.49 19.92 9.98
C SER A 57 -1.01 19.94 8.55
N LEU A 58 -1.76 18.90 8.18
CA LEU A 58 -2.41 18.76 6.87
C LEU A 58 -3.85 19.28 6.84
N ASP A 59 -4.46 19.44 8.01
CA ASP A 59 -5.76 20.09 8.19
C ASP A 59 -5.68 20.94 9.46
N PRO A 60 -5.40 22.25 9.33
CA PRO A 60 -5.28 23.15 10.48
C PRO A 60 -6.56 23.22 11.32
N GLN A 61 -7.72 22.89 10.76
CA GLN A 61 -8.99 22.91 11.48
C GLN A 61 -9.25 21.63 12.28
N LYS A 62 -8.60 20.52 11.92
CA LYS A 62 -8.83 19.19 12.52
C LYS A 62 -7.59 18.58 13.18
N GLU A 63 -6.58 19.41 13.42
CA GLU A 63 -5.30 19.06 14.03
C GLU A 63 -4.76 17.73 13.48
N PHE A 64 -4.74 17.61 12.16
CA PHE A 64 -4.26 16.40 11.52
C PHE A 64 -2.74 16.51 11.29
N LEU A 65 -1.99 16.03 12.28
CA LEU A 65 -0.53 16.13 12.33
C LEU A 65 0.11 14.88 11.75
N ILE A 66 1.17 15.05 10.96
CA ILE A 66 2.05 13.96 10.52
C ILE A 66 3.50 14.40 10.63
N GLU A 67 4.42 13.46 10.48
CA GLU A 67 5.84 13.76 10.48
C GLU A 67 6.39 13.79 9.05
N ARG A 68 7.27 14.76 8.78
CA ARG A 68 7.89 14.97 7.47
C ARG A 68 9.37 15.29 7.63
N CYS A 69 10.22 14.69 6.81
CA CYS A 69 11.63 15.08 6.76
C CYS A 69 11.81 16.36 5.93
N GLY A 70 12.51 17.36 6.47
CA GLY A 70 12.83 18.60 5.74
C GLY A 70 13.82 18.42 4.58
N SER A 71 14.60 17.34 4.57
CA SER A 71 15.67 17.10 3.60
C SER A 71 15.26 16.15 2.47
N CYS A 72 14.70 14.98 2.82
CA CYS A 72 14.30 13.98 1.83
C CYS A 72 12.82 14.01 1.46
N TYR A 73 11.99 14.75 2.22
CA TYR A 73 10.53 14.84 2.08
C TYR A 73 9.78 13.50 2.27
N GLY A 74 10.42 12.54 2.93
CA GLY A 74 9.73 11.33 3.40
C GLY A 74 8.73 11.66 4.51
N LEU A 75 7.68 10.85 4.60
CA LEU A 75 6.53 11.08 5.45
C LEU A 75 6.33 9.88 6.37
N PHE A 76 5.98 10.16 7.62
CA PHE A 76 5.58 9.14 8.57
C PHE A 76 4.18 9.44 9.09
N PHE A 77 3.33 8.44 8.96
CA PHE A 77 1.93 8.43 9.37
C PHE A 77 1.79 7.48 10.54
N ASP A 78 1.23 7.95 11.65
CA ASP A 78 0.81 7.11 12.78
C ASP A 78 -0.33 6.18 12.35
N PRO A 79 -0.73 5.19 13.17
CA PRO A 79 -1.81 4.27 12.83
C PRO A 79 -3.08 5.03 12.43
N ASP A 80 -3.76 4.55 11.40
CA ASP A 80 -5.01 5.10 10.82
C ASP A 80 -4.89 6.49 10.13
N GLU A 81 -3.74 7.16 10.22
CA GLU A 81 -3.56 8.48 9.61
C GLU A 81 -3.49 8.43 8.08
N ILE A 82 -2.84 7.42 7.50
CA ILE A 82 -2.73 7.32 6.03
C ILE A 82 -4.10 7.08 5.39
N GLU A 83 -4.97 6.27 6.02
CA GLU A 83 -6.34 6.07 5.58
C GLU A 83 -7.12 7.39 5.64
N ARG A 84 -7.04 8.11 6.77
CA ARG A 84 -7.67 9.41 6.95
C ARG A 84 -7.19 10.43 5.92
N PHE A 85 -5.89 10.51 5.68
CA PHE A 85 -5.29 11.38 4.66
C PHE A 85 -5.83 11.07 3.27
N LEU A 86 -5.85 9.79 2.89
CA LEU A 86 -6.35 9.41 1.58
C LEU A 86 -7.83 9.73 1.43
N GLU A 87 -8.64 9.62 2.49
CA GLU A 87 -10.06 9.97 2.49
C GLU A 87 -10.31 11.47 2.37
N SER A 88 -9.51 12.31 3.01
CA SER A 88 -9.62 13.76 2.90
C SER A 88 -9.06 14.33 1.60
N SER A 89 -7.94 13.79 1.11
CA SER A 89 -7.15 14.40 0.02
C SER A 89 -7.54 13.92 -1.37
N VAL A 90 -8.43 12.92 -1.46
CA VAL A 90 -8.92 12.37 -2.73
C VAL A 90 -10.44 12.38 -2.72
N ALA A 91 -11.02 13.16 -3.64
CA ALA A 91 -12.47 13.18 -3.85
C ALA A 91 -13.02 11.76 -4.04
N ALA A 92 -14.20 11.52 -3.46
CA ALA A 92 -14.88 10.24 -3.59
C ALA A 92 -15.02 9.85 -5.06
N THR A 93 -14.36 8.77 -5.45
CA THR A 93 -14.44 8.24 -6.81
C THR A 93 -15.51 7.16 -6.85
N PHE A 94 -16.43 7.26 -7.81
CA PHE A 94 -17.51 6.28 -8.01
C PHE A 94 -17.26 5.38 -9.23
N THR A 95 -16.23 5.69 -10.02
CA THR A 95 -15.88 4.98 -11.26
C THR A 95 -14.50 4.34 -11.12
N ILE A 96 -14.26 3.28 -11.89
CA ILE A 96 -12.96 2.59 -11.91
C ILE A 96 -12.35 2.79 -13.28
N ASN A 97 -11.24 3.54 -13.35
CA ASN A 97 -10.48 3.67 -14.58
C ASN A 97 -9.41 2.57 -14.66
N ARG A 98 -9.80 1.39 -15.16
CA ARG A 98 -8.91 0.23 -15.24
C ARG A 98 -7.67 0.45 -16.10
N LYS A 99 -7.81 1.18 -17.22
CA LYS A 99 -6.66 1.49 -18.09
C LYS A 99 -5.65 2.36 -17.35
N HIS A 100 -6.13 3.39 -16.65
CA HIS A 100 -5.25 4.26 -15.87
C HIS A 100 -4.58 3.52 -14.72
N LEU A 101 -5.29 2.63 -14.00
CA LEU A 101 -4.69 1.80 -12.95
C LEU A 101 -3.58 0.87 -13.49
N VAL A 102 -3.75 0.31 -14.68
CA VAL A 102 -2.70 -0.51 -15.31
C VAL A 102 -1.48 0.34 -15.67
N ASN A 103 -1.70 1.51 -16.28
CA ASN A 103 -0.61 2.40 -16.67
C ASN A 103 0.15 2.93 -15.45
N ILE A 104 -0.57 3.40 -14.42
CA ILE A 104 0.01 3.85 -13.15
C ILE A 104 0.92 2.76 -12.59
N ASN A 105 0.45 1.51 -12.53
CA ASN A 105 1.24 0.41 -11.98
C ASN A 105 2.43 0.03 -12.88
N ALA A 106 2.26 0.05 -14.21
CA ALA A 106 3.29 -0.32 -15.16
C ALA A 106 4.43 0.71 -15.24
N ASP A 107 4.09 2.00 -15.34
CA ASP A 107 5.05 3.11 -15.43
C ASP A 107 5.88 3.26 -14.14
N ARG A 108 5.38 2.71 -13.04
CA ARG A 108 5.91 2.90 -11.68
C ARG A 108 6.50 1.62 -11.08
N PHE A 109 6.47 0.51 -11.80
CA PHE A 109 7.10 -0.73 -11.38
C PHE A 109 8.61 -0.66 -11.64
N GLN A 110 9.39 -0.39 -10.58
CA GLN A 110 10.85 -0.41 -10.70
C GLN A 110 11.37 -1.83 -10.44
N ALA A 111 11.66 -2.57 -11.50
CA ALA A 111 12.13 -3.96 -11.45
C ALA A 111 13.51 -4.15 -10.76
N GLN A 112 14.23 -3.06 -10.42
CA GLN A 112 15.65 -3.10 -10.04
C GLN A 112 16.04 -2.19 -8.86
N GLN A 113 15.11 -1.77 -8.01
CA GLN A 113 15.51 -1.08 -6.78
C GLN A 113 16.19 -2.08 -5.82
N LYS A 114 17.45 -1.80 -5.43
CA LYS A 114 18.09 -2.50 -4.31
C LYS A 114 17.21 -2.33 -3.07
N THR A 115 16.74 -3.43 -2.51
CA THR A 115 15.90 -3.42 -1.31
C THR A 115 16.73 -2.92 -0.13
N LYS A 116 16.41 -1.71 0.36
CA LYS A 116 16.93 -1.18 1.62
C LYS A 116 15.80 -1.19 2.64
N TYR A 117 15.98 -1.93 3.73
CA TYR A 117 15.08 -1.89 4.87
C TYR A 117 15.42 -0.69 5.75
N ILE A 118 14.38 -0.05 6.29
CA ILE A 118 14.51 1.15 7.12
C ILE A 118 14.04 0.89 8.54
N LYS A 119 14.51 1.71 9.48
CA LYS A 119 14.11 1.66 10.89
C LYS A 119 12.87 2.50 11.12
N CYS A 120 12.01 2.04 12.03
CA CYS A 120 10.86 2.80 12.49
C CYS A 120 11.32 4.07 13.23
N PRO A 121 10.82 5.27 12.87
CA PRO A 121 11.14 6.52 13.57
C PRO A 121 10.82 6.52 15.07
N VAL A 122 9.95 5.62 15.52
CA VAL A 122 9.50 5.50 16.92
C VAL A 122 10.28 4.43 17.69
N CYS A 123 10.21 3.16 17.28
CA CYS A 123 10.84 2.06 18.03
C CYS A 123 12.17 1.58 17.49
N GLN A 124 12.67 2.15 16.40
CA GLN A 124 13.97 1.81 15.79
C GLN A 124 14.12 0.37 15.27
N ASN A 125 13.06 -0.46 15.35
CA ASN A 125 13.01 -1.77 14.72
C ASN A 125 12.84 -1.65 13.20
N PHE A 126 13.33 -2.64 12.45
CA PHE A 126 13.15 -2.69 11.01
C PHE A 126 11.67 -2.77 10.62
N MET A 127 11.28 -1.96 9.64
CA MET A 127 9.93 -1.93 9.09
C MET A 127 9.76 -3.00 8.01
N SER A 128 8.56 -3.55 7.92
CA SER A 128 8.20 -4.54 6.90
C SER A 128 7.75 -3.85 5.63
N ARG A 129 8.39 -4.20 4.52
CA ARG A 129 8.05 -3.67 3.21
C ARG A 129 6.82 -4.38 2.63
N ILE A 130 5.70 -3.68 2.44
CA ILE A 130 4.42 -4.27 2.01
C ILE A 130 3.79 -3.49 0.85
N ASN A 131 3.00 -4.17 0.01
CA ASN A 131 2.20 -3.50 -1.02
C ASN A 131 0.92 -2.92 -0.40
N PHE A 132 0.75 -1.60 -0.45
CA PHE A 132 -0.44 -0.95 0.08
C PHE A 132 -1.69 -1.40 -0.71
N GLY A 133 -2.78 -1.74 -0.05
CA GLY A 133 -4.00 -2.20 -0.73
C GLY A 133 -3.83 -3.48 -1.58
N HIS A 134 -2.83 -4.33 -1.26
CA HIS A 134 -2.45 -5.59 -1.92
C HIS A 134 -2.00 -5.51 -3.39
N ARG A 135 -2.52 -4.57 -4.18
CA ARG A 135 -2.27 -4.42 -5.62
C ARG A 135 -2.21 -2.96 -6.07
N SER A 136 -1.93 -2.02 -5.15
CA SER A 136 -1.67 -0.64 -5.57
C SER A 136 -0.38 -0.55 -6.38
N GLY A 137 0.57 -1.46 -6.14
CA GLY A 137 1.91 -1.33 -6.71
C GLY A 137 2.74 -0.26 -6.01
N VAL A 138 2.17 0.41 -5.01
CA VAL A 138 2.87 1.26 -4.05
C VAL A 138 3.40 0.35 -2.96
N ILE A 139 4.71 0.30 -2.84
CA ILE A 139 5.36 -0.39 -1.75
C ILE A 139 5.57 0.62 -0.64
N ILE A 140 5.22 0.27 0.59
CA ILE A 140 5.38 1.10 1.78
C ILE A 140 6.18 0.34 2.83
N ASP A 141 6.78 1.06 3.77
CA ASP A 141 7.43 0.47 4.94
C ASP A 141 6.50 0.59 6.15
N ARG A 142 6.12 -0.54 6.75
CA ARG A 142 5.16 -0.60 7.86
C ARG A 142 5.81 -1.10 9.14
N CYS A 143 5.64 -0.35 10.22
CA CYS A 143 5.79 -0.82 11.59
C CYS A 143 4.42 -1.25 12.11
N PRO A 144 4.22 -2.50 12.53
CA PRO A 144 2.92 -2.97 13.03
C PRO A 144 2.38 -2.18 14.23
N ALA A 145 3.28 -1.64 15.06
CA ALA A 145 2.92 -0.95 16.30
C ALA A 145 2.76 0.57 16.14
N HIS A 146 3.52 1.20 15.24
CA HIS A 146 3.67 2.66 15.24
C HIS A 146 3.23 3.35 13.96
N GLY A 147 3.04 2.65 12.85
CA GLY A 147 2.56 3.29 11.61
C GLY A 147 3.40 3.00 10.37
N ILE A 148 3.35 3.92 9.42
CA ILE A 148 3.81 3.72 8.05
C ILE A 148 4.73 4.85 7.63
N TRP A 149 5.83 4.47 6.97
CA TRP A 149 6.72 5.38 6.26
C TRP A 149 6.42 5.31 4.76
N LEU A 150 6.36 6.48 4.12
CA LEU A 150 6.31 6.63 2.68
C LEU A 150 7.43 7.55 2.21
N ASP A 151 8.12 7.14 1.17
CA ASP A 151 8.98 8.06 0.43
C ASP A 151 8.14 9.09 -0.33
N SER A 152 8.69 10.28 -0.54
CA SER A 152 8.00 11.40 -1.17
C SER A 152 7.31 11.06 -2.52
N GLY A 153 7.89 10.14 -3.30
CA GLY A 153 7.32 9.72 -4.59
C GLY A 153 6.14 8.75 -4.46
N GLU A 154 6.08 8.00 -3.36
CA GLU A 154 5.11 6.92 -3.12
C GLU A 154 3.74 7.46 -2.76
N ILE A 155 3.69 8.55 -1.99
CA ILE A 155 2.43 9.17 -1.59
C ILE A 155 1.67 9.76 -2.81
N THR A 156 2.37 10.38 -3.77
CA THR A 156 1.75 10.87 -5.01
C THR A 156 1.14 9.72 -5.82
N HIS A 157 1.88 8.61 -5.92
CA HIS A 157 1.39 7.40 -6.59
C HIS A 157 0.13 6.87 -5.89
N LEU A 158 0.14 6.83 -4.56
CA LEU A 158 -0.99 6.33 -3.79
C LEU A 158 -2.26 7.20 -3.98
N MET A 159 -2.10 8.52 -4.01
CA MET A 159 -3.19 9.44 -4.32
C MET A 159 -3.75 9.24 -5.74
N GLU A 160 -2.88 9.10 -6.75
CA GLU A 160 -3.29 8.83 -8.13
C GLU A 160 -4.04 7.49 -8.26
N TRP A 161 -3.52 6.44 -7.61
CA TRP A 161 -4.14 5.12 -7.58
C TRP A 161 -5.53 5.16 -6.95
N LYS A 162 -5.69 5.89 -5.83
CA LYS A 162 -7.00 6.09 -5.20
C LYS A 162 -7.95 6.86 -6.11
N ARG A 163 -7.50 7.97 -6.71
CA ARG A 163 -8.29 8.77 -7.68
C ARG A 163 -8.82 7.93 -8.84
N ALA A 164 -8.01 7.00 -9.34
CA ALA A 164 -8.38 6.09 -10.43
C ALA A 164 -9.37 4.96 -10.03
N GLY A 165 -9.82 4.90 -8.77
CA GLY A 165 -10.77 3.90 -8.29
C GLY A 165 -10.11 2.61 -7.77
N GLY A 166 -8.85 2.68 -7.37
CA GLY A 166 -8.09 1.53 -6.86
C GLY A 166 -8.76 0.83 -5.67
N GLN A 167 -9.20 1.60 -4.68
CA GLN A 167 -9.90 1.08 -3.49
C GLN A 167 -11.24 0.40 -3.85
N LEU A 168 -12.03 1.00 -4.75
CA LEU A 168 -13.27 0.39 -5.24
C LEU A 168 -13.01 -0.94 -5.93
N LEU A 169 -11.97 -1.01 -6.77
CA LEU A 169 -11.59 -2.24 -7.46
C LEU A 169 -11.16 -3.33 -6.47
N GLN A 170 -10.44 -2.96 -5.42
CA GLN A 170 -10.03 -3.87 -4.36
C GLN A 170 -11.26 -4.41 -3.60
N ALA A 171 -12.16 -3.54 -3.15
CA ALA A 171 -13.38 -3.94 -2.44
C ALA A 171 -14.25 -4.91 -3.27
N ARG A 172 -14.44 -4.63 -4.57
CA ARG A 172 -15.15 -5.52 -5.51
C ARG A 172 -14.49 -6.90 -5.64
N ARG A 173 -13.16 -6.98 -5.59
CA ARG A 173 -12.43 -8.25 -5.67
C ARG A 173 -12.48 -9.05 -4.39
N HIS A 174 -12.38 -8.40 -3.23
CA HIS A 174 -12.53 -9.09 -1.95
C HIS A 174 -13.92 -9.71 -1.81
N SER A 175 -14.98 -9.00 -2.20
CA SER A 175 -16.35 -9.54 -2.18
C SER A 175 -16.51 -10.71 -3.17
N GLN A 176 -15.94 -10.62 -4.37
CA GLN A 176 -15.93 -11.74 -5.33
C GLN A 176 -15.18 -12.97 -4.82
N LYS A 177 -13.99 -12.79 -4.20
CA LYS A 177 -13.23 -13.91 -3.62
C LYS A 177 -14.00 -14.59 -2.50
N LYS A 178 -14.60 -13.82 -1.58
CA LYS A 178 -15.45 -14.36 -0.51
C LYS A 178 -16.62 -15.17 -1.07
N LYS A 179 -17.31 -14.66 -2.11
CA LYS A 179 -18.42 -15.38 -2.78
C LYS A 179 -17.96 -16.68 -3.49
N LYS A 180 -16.76 -16.69 -4.07
CA LYS A 180 -16.20 -17.91 -4.70
C LYS A 180 -15.80 -18.94 -3.65
N GLN A 181 -15.17 -18.52 -2.55
CA GLN A 181 -14.83 -19.40 -1.43
C GLN A 181 -16.07 -19.97 -0.77
N SER A 182 -17.12 -19.15 -0.55
CA SER A 182 -18.38 -19.66 -0.01
C SER A 182 -19.04 -20.68 -0.93
N ARG A 183 -19.05 -20.45 -2.26
CA ARG A 183 -19.57 -21.43 -3.24
C ARG A 183 -18.74 -22.72 -3.27
N ALA A 184 -17.41 -22.62 -3.23
CA ALA A 184 -16.54 -23.80 -3.19
C ALA A 184 -16.73 -24.62 -1.90
N ASN A 185 -16.89 -23.95 -0.76
CA ASN A 185 -17.19 -24.63 0.51
C ASN A 185 -18.58 -25.28 0.49
N ILE A 186 -19.57 -24.64 -0.12
CA ILE A 186 -20.90 -25.25 -0.31
C ILE A 186 -20.77 -26.49 -1.20
N ASP A 187 -20.18 -26.39 -2.39
CA ASP A 187 -19.99 -27.54 -3.29
C ASP A 187 -19.23 -28.68 -2.61
N PHE A 188 -18.19 -28.38 -1.84
CA PHE A 188 -17.43 -29.37 -1.08
C PHE A 188 -18.29 -30.05 0.01
N SER A 189 -19.04 -29.28 0.81
CA SER A 189 -19.95 -29.83 1.82
C SER A 189 -21.10 -30.65 1.22
N THR A 190 -21.56 -30.28 0.01
CA THR A 190 -22.62 -31.03 -0.69
C THR A 190 -22.07 -32.34 -1.24
N TYR A 191 -20.82 -32.33 -1.72
CA TYR A 191 -20.12 -33.54 -2.15
C TYR A 191 -19.88 -34.51 -0.98
N GLU A 192 -19.38 -34.04 0.17
CA GLU A 192 -19.21 -34.87 1.37
C GLU A 192 -20.52 -35.47 1.87
N ASN A 193 -21.60 -34.66 1.92
CA ASN A 193 -22.92 -35.15 2.32
C ASN A 193 -23.48 -36.19 1.34
N ASN A 194 -23.32 -35.98 0.04
CA ASN A 194 -23.74 -36.95 -0.98
C ASN A 194 -22.90 -38.24 -0.92
N TYR A 195 -21.63 -38.16 -0.53
CA TYR A 195 -20.77 -39.31 -0.31
C TYR A 195 -21.18 -40.12 0.92
N ALA A 196 -21.53 -39.44 2.02
CA ALA A 196 -21.98 -40.08 3.26
C ALA A 196 -23.37 -40.75 3.12
N LEU A 197 -24.17 -40.33 2.14
CA LEU A 197 -25.47 -40.94 1.81
C LEU A 197 -25.36 -42.15 0.87
N ASP A 198 -24.22 -42.38 0.21
CA ASP A 198 -23.99 -43.50 -0.71
C ASP A 198 -23.18 -44.62 -0.04
N ASN A 199 -23.80 -45.27 0.96
CA ASN A 199 -23.24 -46.36 1.79
C ASN A 199 -22.74 -47.60 1.01
N THR A 200 -22.83 -47.61 -0.33
CA THR A 200 -22.41 -48.74 -1.18
C THR A 200 -21.04 -48.56 -1.83
N LYS A 201 -20.48 -47.33 -1.85
CA LYS A 201 -19.15 -47.04 -2.44
C LYS A 201 -18.03 -46.89 -1.41
N GLN A 202 -18.36 -46.84 -0.14
CA GLN A 202 -17.40 -46.61 0.95
C GLN A 202 -16.42 -47.79 1.10
N ASP A 203 -16.89 -49.02 0.85
CA ASP A 203 -16.06 -50.23 0.94
C ASP A 203 -15.00 -50.34 -0.16
N LEU A 204 -15.25 -49.77 -1.35
CA LEU A 204 -14.31 -49.81 -2.48
C LEU A 204 -13.15 -48.82 -2.31
N LEU A 205 -13.40 -47.63 -1.74
CA LEU A 205 -12.37 -46.58 -1.57
C LEU A 205 -11.43 -46.86 -0.41
N ILE A 206 -11.91 -47.48 0.66
CA ILE A 206 -11.06 -47.97 1.75
C ILE A 206 -10.10 -49.04 1.20
N SER A 207 -10.58 -49.89 0.29
CA SER A 207 -9.77 -50.95 -0.34
C SER A 207 -8.70 -50.39 -1.29
N VAL A 208 -9.03 -49.39 -2.11
CA VAL A 208 -8.05 -48.75 -3.03
C VAL A 208 -6.99 -47.95 -2.28
N THR A 209 -7.36 -47.22 -1.22
CA THR A 209 -6.41 -46.45 -0.41
C THR A 209 -5.48 -47.34 0.43
N ALA A 210 -5.95 -48.50 0.87
CA ALA A 210 -5.11 -49.52 1.50
C ALA A 210 -4.10 -50.14 0.52
N LEU A 211 -4.51 -50.39 -0.73
CA LEU A 211 -3.62 -50.96 -1.76
C LEU A 211 -2.52 -49.98 -2.19
N ILE A 212 -2.83 -48.69 -2.31
CA ILE A 212 -1.86 -47.65 -2.68
C ILE A 212 -0.81 -47.46 -1.56
N LYS A 213 -1.20 -47.58 -0.28
CA LYS A 213 -0.25 -47.54 0.85
C LYS A 213 0.72 -48.72 0.87
N GLN A 214 0.33 -49.88 0.34
CA GLN A 214 1.22 -51.05 0.23
C GLN A 214 2.18 -50.98 -0.95
N LEU A 215 1.86 -50.21 -1.99
CA LEU A 215 2.68 -50.09 -3.20
C LEU A 215 3.68 -48.92 -3.15
N PHE A 216 3.45 -47.93 -2.29
CA PHE A 216 4.25 -46.70 -2.22
C PHE A 216 4.72 -46.35 -0.78
N GLY A 217 4.65 -47.31 0.14
CA GLY A 217 5.13 -47.19 1.52
C GLY A 217 6.47 -47.90 1.72
#